data_AF-A0A9Q0ZWK7-F1
#
_entry.id   AF-A0A9Q0ZWK7-F1
#
_cell.length_a   1.000
_cell.length_b   1.000
_cell.length_c   1.000
_cell.angle_alpha   90.00
_cell.angle_beta   90.00
_cell.angle_gamma   90.00
#
_symmetry.space_group_name_H-M   'P 1'
#
loop_
_entity.id
_entity.type
_entity.pdbx_description
1 polymer ?
#
loop_
_entity_poly.entity_id
_entity_poly.type
_entity_poly.pdbx_seq_one_letter_code
_entity_poly.pdbx_strand_id
1 'polypeptide(L)'
;MAPAHETTTPKKALVFVPAPGIGHLVSVMEFAKRLLERDDSFSITMLLMSPPFANDVTTYVEKLSASHPEFQFLGLPSVTPPPLEDVIACPEHFVSIFIADHKNHVKDMIVDHVLSNKFDNGGVTYKPTDPDSMIPSYINPVPFHSAAKLVVPRWRGNKA
;
A
#
# COMPACT_ATOMS: atom_id res chain seq x y z
N MET A 1 22.73 21.44 31.14
CA MET A 1 21.55 20.58 30.92
C MET A 1 21.64 20.13 29.46
N ALA A 2 22.18 18.93 29.21
CA ALA A 2 22.36 18.42 27.85
C ALA A 2 21.01 17.86 27.34
N PRO A 3 20.68 18.02 26.04
CA PRO A 3 19.46 17.45 25.49
C PRO A 3 19.54 15.92 25.53
N ALA A 4 18.47 15.28 25.95
CA ALA A 4 18.35 13.82 25.93
C ALA A 4 18.50 13.33 24.48
N HIS A 5 19.48 12.46 24.24
CA HIS A 5 19.61 11.75 22.97
C HIS A 5 18.45 10.76 22.87
N GLU A 6 17.43 11.12 22.10
CA GLU A 6 16.37 10.22 21.66
C GLU A 6 17.03 9.06 20.89
N THR A 7 17.11 7.91 21.53
CA THR A 7 17.76 6.73 20.95
C THR A 7 16.75 6.05 20.05
N THR A 8 16.66 6.50 18.80
CA THR A 8 15.74 5.92 17.81
C THR A 8 16.20 4.49 17.51
N THR A 9 15.51 3.50 18.07
CA THR A 9 15.76 2.09 17.76
C THR A 9 15.40 1.84 16.30
N PRO A 10 16.23 1.10 15.54
CA PRO A 10 15.96 0.81 14.15
C PRO A 10 14.69 -0.04 14.02
N LYS A 11 13.72 0.46 13.24
CA LYS A 11 12.47 -0.25 12.97
C LYS A 11 12.64 -1.28 11.85
N LYS A 12 11.95 -2.41 11.97
CA LYS A 12 11.82 -3.46 10.94
C LYS A 12 10.87 -2.95 9.85
N ALA A 13 11.35 -2.90 8.61
CA ALA A 13 10.52 -2.50 7.47
C ALA A 13 9.54 -3.63 7.10
N LEU A 14 8.25 -3.29 6.97
CA LEU A 14 7.21 -4.18 6.47
C LEU A 14 6.49 -3.51 5.30
N VAL A 15 6.40 -4.21 4.18
CA VAL A 15 5.78 -3.70 2.96
C VAL A 15 4.49 -4.46 2.68
N PHE A 16 3.39 -3.74 2.53
CA PHE A 16 2.13 -4.27 2.03
C PHE A 16 1.90 -3.83 0.59
N VAL A 17 1.34 -4.74 -0.21
CA VAL A 17 0.95 -4.49 -1.60
C VAL A 17 -0.54 -4.85 -1.74
N PRO A 18 -1.47 -3.95 -1.37
CA PRO A 18 -2.90 -4.24 -1.47
C PRO A 18 -3.31 -4.53 -2.91
N ALA A 19 -4.22 -5.49 -3.09
CA ALA A 19 -4.90 -5.68 -4.36
C ALA A 19 -5.67 -4.40 -4.76
N PRO A 20 -5.85 -4.12 -6.07
CA PRO A 20 -6.58 -2.94 -6.51
C PRO A 20 -8.01 -2.92 -5.97
N GLY A 21 -8.45 -1.75 -5.48
CA GLY A 21 -9.80 -1.53 -4.97
C GLY A 21 -9.82 -1.03 -3.52
N ILE A 22 -10.74 -0.10 -3.22
CA ILE A 22 -10.78 0.58 -1.92
C ILE A 22 -11.00 -0.38 -0.74
N GLY A 23 -11.81 -1.43 -0.92
CA GLY A 23 -12.08 -2.42 0.13
C GLY A 23 -10.83 -3.22 0.53
N HIS A 24 -9.97 -3.55 -0.43
CA HIS A 24 -8.70 -4.22 -0.16
C HIS A 24 -7.75 -3.31 0.61
N LEU A 25 -7.62 -2.05 0.19
CA LEU A 25 -6.76 -1.08 0.87
C LEU A 25 -7.19 -0.86 2.32
N VAL A 26 -8.47 -0.53 2.55
CA VAL A 26 -8.98 -0.24 3.91
C VAL A 26 -8.75 -1.44 4.83
N SER A 27 -9.00 -2.66 4.34
CA SER A 27 -8.80 -3.88 5.14
C SER A 27 -7.34 -4.08 5.54
N VAL A 28 -6.39 -3.83 4.62
CA VAL A 28 -4.95 -3.95 4.90
C VAL A 28 -4.48 -2.85 5.85
N MET A 29 -4.98 -1.62 5.72
CA MET A 29 -4.65 -0.52 6.64
C MET A 29 -5.15 -0.80 8.06
N GLU A 30 -6.36 -1.32 8.20
CA GLU A 30 -6.94 -1.72 9.49
C GLU A 30 -6.15 -2.86 10.14
N PHE A 31 -5.62 -3.79 9.34
CA PHE A 31 -4.72 -4.84 9.81
C PHE A 31 -3.36 -4.27 10.24
N ALA A 32 -2.75 -3.45 9.40
CA ALA A 32 -1.45 -2.81 9.66
C ALA A 32 -1.48 -1.92 10.91
N LYS A 33 -2.59 -1.20 11.12
CA LYS A 33 -2.79 -0.38 12.33
C LYS A 33 -2.78 -1.25 13.59
N ARG A 34 -3.54 -2.35 13.59
CA ARG A 34 -3.55 -3.32 14.69
C ARG A 34 -2.19 -3.97 14.92
N LEU A 35 -1.38 -4.12 13.86
CA LEU A 35 -0.02 -4.63 13.97
C LEU A 35 0.87 -3.63 14.72
N LEU A 36 0.83 -2.34 14.35
CA LEU A 36 1.57 -1.28 15.05
C LEU A 36 1.13 -1.10 16.51
N GLU A 37 -0.16 -1.28 16.80
CA GLU A 37 -0.68 -1.24 18.18
C GLU A 37 -0.12 -2.37 19.06
N ARG A 38 0.31 -3.49 18.45
CA ARG A 38 0.87 -4.65 19.16
C ARG A 38 2.38 -4.65 19.22
N ASP A 39 3.04 -4.14 18.17
CA ASP A 39 4.49 -4.08 18.05
C ASP A 39 4.86 -2.83 17.26
N ASP A 40 5.40 -1.83 17.95
CA ASP A 40 5.81 -0.55 17.37
C ASP A 40 7.20 -0.59 16.73
N SER A 41 7.87 -1.75 16.78
CA SER A 41 9.16 -1.99 16.14
C SER A 41 9.07 -2.09 14.62
N PHE A 42 7.86 -2.00 14.03
CA PHE A 42 7.66 -1.98 12.59
C PHE A 42 7.58 -0.55 12.02
N SER A 43 8.14 -0.38 10.83
CA SER A 43 7.86 0.74 9.93
C SER A 43 7.12 0.18 8.73
N ILE A 44 5.93 0.71 8.44
CA ILE A 44 5.03 0.12 7.45
C ILE A 44 4.94 0.99 6.20
N THR A 45 5.17 0.37 5.05
CA THR A 45 5.02 0.98 3.72
C THR A 45 3.92 0.29 2.93
N MET A 46 3.05 1.07 2.28
CA MET A 46 1.93 0.63 1.46
C MET A 46 2.22 0.97 -0.01
N LEU A 47 2.37 -0.04 -0.87
CA LEU A 47 2.54 0.14 -2.31
C LEU A 47 1.17 0.14 -3.00
N LEU A 48 0.80 1.25 -3.61
CA LEU A 48 -0.53 1.46 -4.18
C LEU A 48 -0.50 1.28 -5.70
N MET A 49 -1.24 0.30 -6.20
CA MET A 49 -1.55 0.21 -7.63
C MET A 49 -2.70 1.17 -7.94
N SER A 50 -2.49 2.10 -8.88
CA SER A 50 -3.55 3.01 -9.31
C SER A 50 -4.34 2.39 -10.45
N PRO A 51 -5.64 2.07 -10.26
CA PRO A 51 -6.42 1.55 -11.36
C PRO A 51 -6.49 2.58 -12.48
N PRO A 52 -6.55 2.14 -13.73
CA PRO A 52 -6.44 3.00 -14.91
C PRO A 52 -7.59 3.99 -15.07
N PHE A 53 -8.68 3.79 -14.33
CA PHE A 53 -9.87 4.62 -14.32
C PHE A 53 -9.92 5.56 -13.10
N ALA A 54 -8.92 5.51 -12.22
CA ALA A 54 -8.82 6.44 -11.09
C ALA A 54 -8.04 7.70 -11.47
N ASN A 55 -8.31 8.77 -10.71
CA ASN A 55 -7.54 10.02 -10.77
C ASN A 55 -6.05 9.77 -10.44
N ASP A 56 -5.20 10.73 -10.79
CA ASP A 56 -3.75 10.72 -10.55
C ASP A 56 -3.38 10.09 -9.19
N VAL A 57 -2.56 9.03 -9.25
CA VAL A 57 -2.06 8.28 -8.09
C VAL A 57 -1.40 9.20 -7.07
N THR A 58 -0.78 10.28 -7.54
CA THR A 58 -0.08 11.27 -6.71
C THR A 58 -1.04 11.93 -5.73
N THR A 59 -2.18 12.42 -6.23
CA THR A 59 -3.22 13.05 -5.38
C THR A 59 -3.79 12.05 -4.37
N TYR A 60 -3.89 10.78 -4.75
CA TYR A 60 -4.38 9.74 -3.85
C TYR A 60 -3.39 9.43 -2.72
N VAL A 61 -2.11 9.29 -3.06
CA VAL A 61 -1.01 9.09 -2.10
C VAL A 61 -0.92 10.25 -1.12
N GLU A 62 -1.01 11.49 -1.59
CA GLU A 62 -0.97 12.69 -0.74
C GLU A 62 -2.11 12.69 0.30
N LYS A 63 -3.34 12.41 -0.13
CA LYS A 63 -4.50 12.35 0.77
C LYS A 63 -4.37 11.26 1.82
N LEU A 64 -3.88 10.08 1.42
CA LEU A 64 -3.65 8.97 2.34
C LEU A 64 -2.54 9.29 3.33
N SER A 65 -1.42 9.85 2.85
CA SER A 65 -0.30 10.24 3.71
C SER A 65 -0.70 11.30 4.73
N ALA A 66 -1.56 12.25 4.35
CA ALA A 66 -2.09 13.26 5.26
C ALA A 66 -3.07 12.68 6.30
N SER A 67 -3.82 11.64 5.95
CA SER A 67 -4.84 11.04 6.82
C SER A 67 -4.29 9.94 7.73
N HIS A 68 -3.21 9.29 7.32
CA HIS A 68 -2.61 8.13 7.97
C HIS A 68 -1.08 8.29 8.08
N PRO A 69 -0.60 9.25 8.89
CA PRO A 69 0.83 9.53 9.04
C PRO A 69 1.62 8.37 9.67
N GLU A 70 0.95 7.38 10.24
CA GLU A 70 1.56 6.15 10.75
C GLU A 70 2.10 5.22 9.65
N PHE A 71 1.71 5.44 8.39
CA PHE A 71 2.13 4.64 7.24
C PHE A 71 2.85 5.51 6.19
N GLN A 72 3.79 4.90 5.48
CA GLN A 72 4.34 5.47 4.26
C GLN A 72 3.56 4.94 3.05
N PHE A 73 3.06 5.81 2.18
CA PHE A 73 2.41 5.42 0.93
C PHE A 73 3.32 5.69 -0.26
N LEU A 74 3.46 4.71 -1.15
CA LEU A 74 4.18 4.87 -2.41
C LEU A 74 3.26 4.44 -3.56
N GLY A 75 3.08 5.33 -4.53
CA GLY A 75 2.33 5.04 -5.74
C GLY A 75 3.19 4.27 -6.73
N LEU A 76 2.66 3.18 -7.29
CA LEU A 76 3.32 2.46 -8.38
C LEU A 76 3.08 3.17 -9.71
N PRO A 77 4.03 3.09 -10.65
CA PRO A 77 3.83 3.53 -12.03
C PRO A 77 2.57 2.92 -12.63
N SER A 78 1.84 3.72 -13.42
CA SER A 78 0.65 3.26 -14.13
C SER A 78 1.02 2.27 -15.24
N VAL A 79 0.23 1.22 -15.39
CA VAL A 79 0.31 0.27 -16.50
C VAL A 79 -0.80 0.55 -17.50
N THR A 80 -0.56 0.22 -18.78
CA THR A 80 -1.59 0.38 -19.82
C THR A 80 -2.78 -0.52 -19.52
N PRO A 81 -4.00 0.03 -19.42
CA PRO A 81 -5.17 -0.80 -19.21
C PRO A 81 -5.60 -1.58 -20.44
N PRO A 82 -6.21 -2.76 -20.27
CA PRO A 82 -7.01 -3.36 -21.32
C PRO A 82 -8.25 -2.49 -21.61
N PRO A 83 -8.88 -2.67 -22.79
CA PRO A 83 -10.15 -2.05 -23.12
C PRO A 83 -11.18 -2.20 -21.98
N LEU A 84 -11.94 -1.13 -21.70
CA LEU A 84 -12.91 -1.12 -20.60
C LEU A 84 -13.96 -2.25 -20.72
N GLU A 85 -14.31 -2.63 -21.95
CA GLU A 85 -15.20 -3.75 -22.24
C GLU A 85 -14.68 -5.09 -21.71
N ASP A 86 -13.38 -5.35 -21.82
CA ASP A 86 -12.74 -6.57 -21.29
C ASP A 86 -12.73 -6.57 -19.75
N VAL A 87 -12.53 -5.39 -19.16
CA VAL A 87 -12.60 -5.21 -17.70
C VAL A 87 -13.99 -5.52 -17.16
N ILE A 88 -15.03 -5.05 -17.85
CA ILE A 88 -16.43 -5.28 -17.45
C ILE A 88 -16.82 -6.74 -17.69
N ALA A 89 -16.35 -7.34 -18.78
CA ALA A 89 -16.68 -8.73 -19.14
C ALA A 89 -16.14 -9.74 -18.12
N CYS A 90 -14.92 -9.53 -17.59
CA CYS A 90 -14.35 -10.39 -16.55
C CYS A 90 -13.43 -9.60 -15.59
N PRO A 91 -13.99 -8.99 -14.53
CA PRO A 91 -13.24 -8.19 -13.56
C PRO A 91 -12.11 -8.97 -12.87
N GLU A 92 -12.31 -10.27 -12.61
CA GLU A 92 -11.32 -11.13 -11.96
C GLU A 92 -10.11 -11.37 -12.87
N HIS A 93 -10.35 -11.54 -14.17
CA HIS A 93 -9.29 -11.68 -15.17
C HIS A 93 -8.50 -10.38 -15.30
N PHE A 94 -9.19 -9.23 -15.32
CA PHE A 94 -8.55 -7.92 -15.30
C PHE A 94 -7.64 -7.74 -14.08
N VAL A 95 -8.14 -8.01 -12.86
CA VAL A 95 -7.33 -7.88 -11.63
C VAL A 95 -6.08 -8.76 -11.69
N SER A 96 -6.22 -9.98 -12.24
CA SER A 96 -5.09 -10.92 -12.35
C SER A 96 -4.00 -10.41 -13.29
N ILE A 97 -4.37 -9.93 -14.49
CA ILE A 97 -3.43 -9.33 -15.46
C ILE A 97 -2.81 -8.06 -14.87
N PHE A 98 -3.64 -7.20 -14.31
CA PHE A 98 -3.22 -5.93 -13.75
C PHE A 98 -2.18 -6.12 -12.63
N ILE A 99 -2.38 -7.10 -11.73
CA ILE A 99 -1.38 -7.45 -10.70
C ILE A 99 -0.10 -8.00 -11.35
N ALA A 100 -0.23 -8.85 -12.38
CA ALA A 100 0.92 -9.42 -13.07
C ALA A 100 1.79 -8.34 -13.74
N ASP A 101 1.17 -7.33 -14.34
CA ASP A 101 1.87 -6.23 -15.01
C ASP A 101 2.61 -5.31 -14.01
N HIS A 102 2.10 -5.18 -12.79
CA HIS A 102 2.77 -4.41 -11.72
C HIS A 102 3.92 -5.16 -11.04
N LYS A 103 4.14 -6.44 -11.36
CA LYS A 103 5.14 -7.28 -10.65
C LYS A 103 6.55 -6.68 -10.64
N ASN A 104 6.99 -6.12 -11.76
CA ASN A 104 8.33 -5.52 -11.85
C ASN A 104 8.37 -4.19 -11.11
N HIS A 105 7.36 -3.34 -11.29
CA HIS A 105 7.25 -2.07 -10.57
C HIS A 105 7.27 -2.21 -9.06
N VAL A 106 6.62 -3.25 -8.52
CA VAL A 106 6.68 -3.57 -7.08
C VAL A 106 8.12 -3.88 -6.64
N LYS A 107 8.85 -4.69 -7.42
CA LYS A 107 10.24 -5.02 -7.09
C LYS A 107 11.12 -3.78 -7.10
N ASP A 108 11.00 -2.97 -8.15
CA ASP A 108 11.80 -1.77 -8.34
C ASP A 108 11.55 -0.77 -7.21
N MET A 109 10.28 -0.53 -6.85
CA MET A 109 9.93 0.33 -5.70
C MET A 109 10.48 -0.16 -4.36
N ILE A 110 10.48 -1.47 -4.11
CA ILE A 110 11.05 -2.02 -2.87
C ILE A 110 12.55 -1.77 -2.83
N VAL A 111 13.25 -2.01 -3.94
CA VAL A 111 14.70 -1.76 -4.03
C VAL A 111 15.00 -0.28 -3.83
N ASP A 112 14.36 0.58 -4.61
CA ASP A 112 14.69 1.99 -4.70
C ASP A 112 14.33 2.78 -3.45
N HIS A 113 13.23 2.45 -2.78
CA HIS A 113 12.70 3.27 -1.67
C HIS A 113 12.71 2.57 -0.31
N VAL A 114 12.57 1.25 -0.25
CA VAL A 114 12.51 0.53 1.04
C VAL A 114 13.90 0.05 1.45
N LEU A 115 14.66 -0.51 0.51
CA LEU A 115 16.00 -1.01 0.78
C LEU A 115 17.05 0.12 0.76
N SER A 116 16.97 1.06 -0.18
CA SER A 116 17.87 2.23 -0.21
C SER A 116 17.87 3.01 1.10
N ASN A 117 16.68 3.22 1.70
CA ASN A 117 16.55 3.91 2.99
C ASN A 117 17.21 3.16 4.17
N LYS A 118 17.57 1.88 4.04
CA LYS A 118 18.33 1.14 5.07
C LYS A 118 19.84 1.37 4.96
N PHE A 119 20.38 1.68 3.78
CA PHE A 119 21.83 1.84 3.61
C PHE A 119 22.37 3.13 4.27
N ASP A 120 21.52 4.13 4.45
CA ASP A 120 21.91 5.41 5.06
C ASP A 120 21.97 5.35 6.61
N ASN A 121 21.38 4.32 7.25
CA ASN A 121 21.25 4.24 8.71
C ASN A 121 22.15 3.18 9.40
N GLY A 122 23.29 2.83 8.80
CA GLY A 122 24.31 1.97 9.42
C GLY A 122 24.32 0.57 8.81
N GLY A 123 25.34 0.33 7.98
CA GLY A 123 25.45 -0.80 7.06
C GLY A 123 25.26 -2.19 7.67
N VAL A 124 24.27 -2.90 7.12
CA VAL A 124 24.32 -4.36 6.94
C VAL A 124 24.01 -4.64 5.48
N THR A 125 24.93 -5.32 4.79
CA THR A 125 24.81 -5.66 3.37
C THR A 125 23.73 -6.75 3.19
N TYR A 126 22.64 -6.41 2.50
CA TYR A 126 21.55 -7.35 2.20
C TYR A 126 22.00 -8.42 1.20
N LYS A 127 21.71 -9.69 1.50
CA LYS A 127 21.81 -10.80 0.54
C LYS A 127 20.43 -11.05 -0.07
N PRO A 128 20.30 -11.15 -1.41
CA PRO A 128 19.01 -11.34 -2.12
C PRO A 128 18.16 -12.56 -1.75
N THR A 129 18.63 -13.43 -0.85
CA THR A 129 17.98 -14.70 -0.47
C THR A 129 17.10 -14.62 0.77
N ASP A 130 17.06 -13.49 1.48
CA ASP A 130 16.29 -13.37 2.73
C ASP A 130 15.07 -12.44 2.56
N PRO A 131 13.88 -12.96 2.22
CA PRO A 131 12.64 -12.23 2.42
C PRO A 131 12.17 -12.45 3.85
N ASP A 132 12.48 -11.53 4.78
CA ASP A 132 12.07 -11.66 6.20
C ASP A 132 10.54 -11.63 6.43
N SER A 133 9.74 -11.37 5.39
CA SER A 133 8.36 -11.83 5.19
C SER A 133 7.68 -10.85 4.23
N MET A 134 7.46 -11.28 2.99
CA MET A 134 6.49 -10.62 2.11
C MET A 134 5.14 -11.22 2.43
N ILE A 135 4.18 -10.44 2.94
CA ILE A 135 2.80 -10.91 3.09
C ILE A 135 2.10 -10.71 1.74
N PRO A 136 1.86 -11.78 0.95
CA PRO A 136 1.05 -11.66 -0.25
C PRO A 136 -0.36 -11.19 0.14
N SER A 137 -0.90 -10.27 -0.63
CA SER A 137 -2.24 -9.73 -0.38
C SER A 137 -3.30 -10.84 -0.38
N TYR A 138 -4.07 -10.91 0.70
CA TYR A 138 -5.33 -11.65 0.74
C TYR A 138 -6.37 -10.91 -0.12
N ILE A 139 -6.85 -11.55 -1.19
CA ILE A 139 -7.99 -11.04 -1.96
C ILE A 139 -9.25 -11.34 -1.14
N ASN A 140 -9.77 -10.34 -0.43
CA ASN A 140 -11.11 -10.41 0.16
C ASN A 140 -12.14 -10.42 -0.99
N PRO A 141 -12.90 -11.51 -1.21
CA PRO A 141 -13.87 -11.57 -2.30
C PRO A 141 -15.08 -10.71 -1.93
N VAL A 142 -15.03 -9.40 -2.18
CA VAL A 142 -16.22 -8.56 -2.12
C VAL A 142 -16.93 -8.68 -3.47
N PRO A 143 -18.18 -9.19 -3.53
CA PRO A 143 -18.91 -9.30 -4.79
C PRO A 143 -19.09 -7.93 -5.45
N PHE A 144 -18.59 -7.75 -6.69
CA PHE A 144 -18.69 -6.48 -7.42
C PHE A 144 -20.14 -6.01 -7.62
N HIS A 145 -21.10 -6.94 -7.69
CA HIS A 145 -22.53 -6.65 -7.83
C HIS A 145 -23.13 -5.90 -6.61
N SER A 146 -22.42 -5.87 -5.48
CA SER A 146 -22.82 -5.12 -4.28
C SER A 146 -22.33 -3.66 -4.27
N ALA A 147 -21.35 -3.30 -5.11
CA ALA A 147 -20.75 -1.97 -5.14
C ALA A 147 -21.68 -0.91 -5.77
N ALA A 148 -22.61 -1.30 -6.65
CA ALA A 148 -23.57 -0.38 -7.27
C ALA A 148 -24.64 0.17 -6.31
N LYS A 149 -24.77 -0.38 -5.09
CA LYS A 149 -25.72 0.11 -4.07
C LYS A 149 -25.08 0.89 -2.92
N LEU A 150 -23.75 1.07 -2.91
CA LEU A 150 -23.05 1.89 -1.93
C LEU A 150 -22.46 3.15 -2.59
N VAL A 151 -23.30 3.91 -3.28
CA VAL A 151 -23.11 5.37 -3.31
C VAL A 151 -23.51 5.87 -1.93
N VAL A 152 -22.57 5.83 -0.98
CA VAL A 152 -22.79 6.37 0.37
C VAL A 152 -22.92 7.89 0.25
N PRO A 153 -24.07 8.48 0.61
CA PRO A 153 -24.20 9.93 0.68
C PRO A 153 -23.52 10.42 1.96
N ARG A 154 -22.73 11.48 1.80
CA ARG A 154 -22.55 12.56 2.79
C ARG A 154 -21.84 12.19 4.10
N TRP A 155 -20.52 12.36 4.09
CA TRP A 155 -19.72 12.60 5.30
C TRP A 155 -20.14 13.97 5.89
N ARG A 156 -20.99 13.96 6.92
CA ARG A 156 -21.29 15.17 7.72
C ARG A 156 -20.34 15.14 8.91
N GLY A 157 -19.30 15.97 8.87
CA GLY A 157 -18.41 16.17 10.00
C GLY A 157 -19.17 16.79 11.18
N ASN A 158 -19.03 16.20 12.36
CA ASN A 158 -19.34 16.87 13.62
C ASN A 158 -18.06 17.58 14.09
N LYS A 159 -18.14 18.90 14.23
CA LYS A 159 -17.30 19.66 15.16
C LYS A 159 -18.05 19.79 16.48
N ALA A 160 -17.29 19.69 17.57
CA ALA A 160 -17.49 20.21 18.93
C ALA A 160 -18.91 20.12 19.52
#